data_AF-A0A835ZQ11-F1
#
_entry.id   AF-A0A835ZQ11-F1
#
_cell.length_a   1.000
_cell.length_b   1.000
_cell.length_c   1.000
_cell.angle_alpha   90.00
_cell.angle_beta   90.00
_cell.angle_gamma   90.00
#
_symmetry.space_group_name_H-M   'P 1'
#
loop_
_entity.id
_entity.type
_entity.pdbx_description
1 polymer ?
#
loop_
_entity_poly.entity_id
_entity_poly.type
_entity_poly.pdbx_seq_one_letter_code
_entity_poly.pdbx_strand_id
1 'polypeptide(L)'
;MASGSGGTTPAVLAAYLADTGDAEGVVAYIRQRWPRSLATYTSAVKRIWLSLERRHPEFEAAYAKALAAVEAERESGDPALDLFRRFGAMTLAEQNAERRAMRTRAYTGDAGLDGTLASLPLLPEFIDGLRLPSKDRDDARLRASRALADKSAKSWVIRAGDLIERARGALADPSAGPFDLACAIALCSGRRMVEVFRTGDFAPAPRSLGPHACSFGGQVKRRGTGGEPGTAAAAPGGERYDIPLLCPLKDLRAGVARLRASKPAADLTNAEVNLKWSGSCNAAARRWLGDGRKFHDLREAYAVCGYHLALPHCWSLNLWVSKVLGHAALANSLHYTCIHAEDLREEHRRPWRPSTPAASAAAAPAAAPAHAAAPRPATRPAPAADSAREAAQEAPAVLAAPGKKKAATARAPPGGRGEATKGGRDSDEGAGAAIERRGSRTRGV
;
A
#
# COMPACT_ATOMS: atom_id res chain seq x y z
N MET A 1 4.91 34.48 -14.38
CA MET A 1 4.57 33.55 -15.48
C MET A 1 4.05 32.25 -14.88
N ALA A 2 2.73 32.14 -14.72
CA ALA A 2 2.10 30.88 -14.31
C ALA A 2 1.90 30.04 -15.57
N SER A 3 2.79 29.08 -15.81
CA SER A 3 2.55 28.04 -16.81
C SER A 3 1.36 27.23 -16.34
N GLY A 4 0.19 27.48 -16.94
CA GLY A 4 -1.02 26.70 -16.72
C GLY A 4 -0.73 25.24 -17.08
N SER A 5 -0.36 24.44 -16.08
CA SER A 5 -0.20 23.00 -16.23
C SER A 5 -1.60 22.40 -16.31
N GLY A 6 -2.28 22.55 -17.45
CA GLY A 6 -3.40 21.72 -17.87
C GLY A 6 -2.91 20.29 -18.15
N GLY A 7 -2.18 19.71 -17.20
CA GLY A 7 -1.57 18.41 -17.33
C GLY A 7 -2.67 17.37 -17.37
N THR A 8 -2.67 16.57 -18.44
CA THR A 8 -3.54 15.39 -18.57
C THR A 8 -3.45 14.56 -17.31
N THR A 9 -4.52 14.55 -16.51
CA THR A 9 -4.55 13.80 -15.26
C THR A 9 -4.81 12.32 -15.57
N PRO A 10 -4.50 11.41 -14.64
CA PRO A 10 -4.95 10.02 -14.77
C PRO A 10 -6.46 9.88 -15.00
N ALA A 11 -7.28 10.85 -14.56
CA ALA A 11 -8.71 10.86 -14.81
C ALA A 11 -9.04 11.13 -16.29
N VAL A 12 -8.36 12.09 -16.92
CA VAL A 12 -8.52 12.36 -18.36
C VAL A 12 -8.13 11.13 -19.18
N LEU A 13 -7.02 10.47 -18.83
CA LEU A 13 -6.60 9.25 -19.50
C LEU A 13 -7.56 8.08 -19.28
N ALA A 14 -8.15 7.96 -18.10
CA ALA A 14 -9.16 6.94 -17.83
C ALA A 14 -10.46 7.17 -18.62
N ALA A 15 -10.88 8.43 -18.77
CA ALA A 15 -12.02 8.80 -19.61
C ALA A 15 -11.74 8.49 -21.09
N TYR A 16 -10.60 8.95 -21.62
CA TYR A 16 -10.16 8.62 -22.98
C TYR A 16 -10.13 7.10 -23.23
N LEU A 17 -9.56 6.34 -22.29
CA LEU A 17 -9.51 4.89 -22.38
C LEU A 17 -10.90 4.26 -22.41
N ALA A 18 -11.82 4.79 -21.60
CA ALA A 18 -13.18 4.29 -21.51
C ALA A 18 -13.96 4.52 -22.82
N ASP A 19 -13.66 5.60 -23.55
CA ASP A 19 -14.36 5.97 -24.78
C ASP A 19 -13.75 5.36 -26.04
N THR A 20 -12.43 5.12 -26.05
CA THR A 20 -11.71 4.65 -27.24
C THR A 20 -11.31 3.17 -27.18
N GLY A 21 -11.18 2.60 -25.98
CA GLY A 21 -10.55 1.30 -25.79
C GLY A 21 -9.04 1.28 -26.10
N ASP A 22 -8.41 2.42 -26.36
CA ASP A 22 -7.01 2.51 -26.80
C ASP A 22 -6.03 2.50 -25.61
N ALA A 23 -5.85 1.32 -25.02
CA ALA A 23 -4.92 1.14 -23.90
C ALA A 23 -3.46 1.33 -24.30
N GLU A 24 -3.08 0.94 -25.51
CA GLU A 24 -1.71 1.07 -26.01
C GLU A 24 -1.33 2.55 -26.18
N GLY A 25 -2.22 3.36 -26.77
CA GLY A 25 -2.03 4.80 -26.90
C GLY A 25 -1.93 5.49 -25.54
N VAL A 26 -2.72 5.09 -24.55
CA VAL A 26 -2.60 5.58 -23.17
C VAL A 26 -1.23 5.24 -22.57
N VAL A 27 -0.77 4.00 -22.70
CA VAL A 27 0.55 3.58 -22.20
C VAL A 27 1.68 4.33 -22.92
N ALA A 28 1.58 4.49 -24.24
CA ALA A 28 2.56 5.23 -25.04
C ALA A 28 2.62 6.70 -24.62
N TYR A 29 1.47 7.35 -24.43
CA TYR A 29 1.38 8.73 -23.95
C TYR A 29 2.02 8.89 -22.56
N ILE A 30 1.69 7.99 -21.62
CA ILE A 30 2.30 8.01 -20.28
C ILE A 30 3.81 7.78 -20.38
N ARG A 31 4.27 6.87 -21.24
CA ARG A 31 5.70 6.58 -21.42
C ARG A 31 6.45 7.79 -21.95
N GLN A 32 5.87 8.51 -22.90
CA GLN A 32 6.45 9.73 -23.47
C GLN A 32 6.51 10.85 -22.43
N ARG A 33 5.43 11.06 -21.67
CA ARG A 33 5.30 12.20 -20.75
C ARG A 33 5.94 11.97 -19.37
N TRP A 34 5.85 10.75 -18.85
CA TRP A 34 6.31 10.37 -17.51
C TRP A 34 7.02 8.99 -17.51
N PRO A 35 8.14 8.82 -18.25
CA PRO A 35 8.79 7.51 -18.40
C PRO A 35 9.21 6.89 -17.06
N ARG A 36 9.62 7.71 -16.09
CA ARG A 36 10.03 7.26 -14.75
C ARG A 36 8.85 6.86 -13.84
N SER A 37 7.62 7.23 -14.21
CA SER A 37 6.41 7.01 -13.41
C SER A 37 5.36 6.19 -14.15
N LEU A 38 5.75 5.52 -15.25
CA LEU A 38 4.88 4.73 -16.10
C LEU A 38 4.00 3.76 -15.30
N ALA A 39 4.61 2.95 -14.42
CA ALA A 39 3.89 2.00 -13.56
C ALA A 39 2.85 2.67 -12.64
N THR A 40 3.20 3.83 -12.08
CA THR A 40 2.34 4.57 -11.14
C THR A 40 1.14 5.14 -11.87
N TYR A 41 1.37 5.75 -13.04
CA TYR A 41 0.32 6.35 -13.84
C TYR A 41 -0.62 5.29 -14.45
N THR A 42 -0.09 4.19 -15.01
CA THR A 42 -0.96 3.11 -15.53
C THR A 42 -1.81 2.49 -14.43
N SER A 43 -1.25 2.32 -13.23
CA SER A 43 -2.00 1.86 -12.06
C SER A 43 -3.08 2.86 -11.61
N ALA A 44 -2.79 4.16 -11.70
CA ALA A 44 -3.75 5.21 -11.37
C ALA A 44 -4.90 5.27 -12.38
N VAL A 45 -4.58 5.21 -13.68
CA VAL A 45 -5.56 5.14 -14.77
C VAL A 45 -6.47 3.92 -14.58
N LYS A 46 -5.91 2.73 -14.35
CA LYS A 46 -6.69 1.52 -14.09
C LYS A 46 -7.62 1.66 -12.88
N ARG A 47 -7.16 2.30 -11.80
CA ARG A 47 -7.99 2.51 -10.60
C ARG A 47 -9.18 3.42 -10.89
N ILE A 48 -8.95 4.52 -11.60
CA ILE A 48 -10.03 5.45 -11.98
C ILE A 48 -10.98 4.78 -12.97
N TRP A 49 -10.46 4.00 -13.91
CA TRP A 49 -11.29 3.23 -14.82
C TRP A 49 -12.19 2.23 -14.08
N LEU A 50 -11.68 1.54 -13.05
CA LEU A 50 -12.49 0.64 -12.22
C LEU A 50 -13.66 1.36 -11.54
N SER A 51 -13.51 2.64 -11.17
CA SER A 51 -14.62 3.43 -10.59
C SER A 51 -15.65 3.92 -11.61
N LEU A 52 -15.44 3.68 -12.91
CA LEU A 52 -16.45 3.97 -13.94
C LEU A 52 -17.50 2.85 -14.05
N GLU A 53 -17.33 1.73 -13.34
CA GLU A 53 -18.26 0.58 -13.32
C GLU A 53 -18.59 0.00 -14.71
N ARG A 54 -17.70 0.21 -15.71
CA ARG A 54 -17.86 -0.33 -17.07
C ARG A 54 -17.32 -1.76 -17.14
N ARG A 55 -18.19 -2.77 -17.00
CA ARG A 55 -17.81 -4.20 -17.14
C ARG A 55 -17.58 -4.61 -18.59
N HIS A 56 -17.05 -5.82 -18.81
CA HIS A 56 -17.07 -6.44 -20.14
C HIS A 56 -18.52 -6.58 -20.64
N PRO A 57 -18.81 -6.38 -21.94
CA PRO A 57 -20.18 -6.48 -22.47
C PRO A 57 -20.86 -7.84 -22.20
N GLU A 58 -20.07 -8.91 -22.17
CA GLU A 58 -20.57 -10.28 -21.93
C GLU A 58 -20.67 -10.66 -20.44
N PHE A 59 -20.25 -9.79 -19.52
CA PHE A 59 -20.17 -10.14 -18.09
C PHE A 59 -21.52 -10.58 -17.53
N GLU A 60 -22.57 -9.78 -17.73
CA GLU A 60 -23.88 -10.04 -17.13
C GLU A 60 -24.50 -11.36 -17.64
N ALA A 61 -24.36 -11.64 -18.93
CA ALA A 61 -24.82 -12.89 -19.53
C ALA A 61 -24.01 -14.10 -19.03
N ALA A 62 -22.68 -13.98 -18.95
CA ALA A 62 -21.81 -15.03 -18.44
C ALA A 62 -22.06 -15.32 -16.94
N TYR A 63 -22.24 -14.26 -16.14
CA TYR A 63 -22.53 -14.37 -14.72
C TYR A 63 -23.90 -14.99 -14.46
N ALA A 64 -24.95 -14.55 -15.17
CA ALA A 64 -26.29 -15.13 -15.03
C ALA A 64 -26.32 -16.63 -15.37
N LYS A 65 -25.63 -17.02 -16.46
CA LYS A 65 -25.48 -18.43 -16.84
C LYS A 65 -24.75 -19.24 -15.76
N ALA A 66 -23.65 -18.70 -15.24
CA ALA A 66 -22.87 -19.37 -14.19
C ALA A 66 -23.70 -19.50 -12.91
N LEU A 67 -24.40 -18.44 -12.49
CA LEU A 67 -25.26 -18.45 -11.30
C LEU A 67 -26.37 -19.50 -11.43
N ALA A 68 -27.06 -19.57 -12.57
CA ALA A 68 -28.11 -20.56 -12.80
C ALA A 68 -27.60 -22.01 -12.72
N ALA A 69 -26.38 -22.27 -13.23
CA ALA A 69 -25.76 -23.58 -13.11
C ALA A 69 -25.45 -23.94 -11.64
N VAL A 70 -24.91 -22.99 -10.87
CA VAL A 70 -24.62 -23.19 -9.44
C VAL A 70 -25.89 -23.38 -8.62
N GLU A 71 -26.95 -22.63 -8.93
CA GLU A 71 -28.26 -22.76 -8.27
C GLU A 71 -28.97 -24.09 -8.57
N ALA A 72 -28.71 -24.70 -9.74
CA ALA A 72 -29.23 -26.02 -10.07
C ALA A 72 -28.52 -27.15 -9.30
N GLU A 73 -27.26 -26.96 -8.92
CA GLU A 73 -26.44 -27.95 -8.23
C GLU A 73 -26.47 -27.83 -6.70
N ARG A 74 -26.89 -26.68 -6.17
CA ARG A 74 -26.78 -26.37 -4.73
C ARG A 74 -28.12 -26.03 -4.10
N GLU A 75 -28.25 -26.42 -2.83
CA GLU A 75 -29.43 -26.12 -2.04
C GLU A 75 -29.48 -24.63 -1.64
N SER A 76 -30.70 -24.13 -1.47
CA SER A 76 -30.91 -22.79 -0.90
C SER A 76 -30.36 -22.72 0.52
N GLY A 77 -29.49 -21.74 0.78
CA GLY A 77 -28.82 -21.56 2.07
C GLY A 77 -27.38 -22.09 2.12
N ASP A 78 -26.85 -22.62 1.01
CA ASP A 78 -25.41 -22.90 0.90
C ASP A 78 -24.60 -21.59 1.00
N PRO A 79 -23.70 -21.45 2.01
CA PRO A 79 -22.88 -20.25 2.17
C PRO A 79 -22.03 -19.90 0.95
N ALA A 80 -21.60 -20.90 0.17
CA ALA A 80 -20.80 -20.69 -1.03
C ALA A 80 -21.64 -20.06 -2.16
N LEU A 81 -22.91 -20.46 -2.28
CA LEU A 81 -23.87 -19.85 -3.21
C LEU A 81 -24.17 -18.40 -2.80
N ASP A 82 -24.31 -18.12 -1.51
CA ASP A 82 -24.52 -16.75 -1.02
C ASP A 82 -23.32 -15.84 -1.29
N LEU A 83 -22.09 -16.36 -1.13
CA LEU A 83 -20.87 -15.64 -1.52
C LEU A 83 -20.80 -15.42 -3.04
N PHE A 84 -21.23 -16.40 -3.84
CA PHE A 84 -21.32 -16.25 -5.28
C PHE A 84 -22.29 -15.12 -5.65
N ARG A 85 -23.50 -15.10 -5.07
CA ARG A 85 -24.49 -14.02 -5.27
C ARG A 85 -23.94 -12.66 -4.83
N ARG A 86 -23.26 -12.62 -3.68
CA ARG A 86 -22.61 -11.41 -3.18
C ARG A 86 -21.59 -10.87 -4.18
N PHE A 87 -20.81 -11.73 -4.84
CA PHE A 87 -19.86 -11.31 -5.86
C PHE A 87 -20.54 -10.55 -7.00
N GLY A 88 -21.71 -10.98 -7.48
CA GLY A 88 -22.47 -10.25 -8.50
C GLY A 88 -22.96 -8.87 -8.07
N ALA A 89 -23.26 -8.71 -6.78
CA ALA A 89 -23.72 -7.45 -6.20
C ALA A 89 -22.60 -6.44 -5.86
N MET A 90 -21.34 -6.87 -5.90
CA MET A 90 -20.18 -6.02 -5.63
C MET A 90 -19.92 -4.99 -6.74
N THR A 91 -19.26 -3.90 -6.38
CA THR A 91 -18.68 -2.96 -7.35
C THR A 91 -17.60 -3.64 -8.18
N LEU A 92 -17.32 -3.11 -9.37
CA LEU A 92 -16.28 -3.61 -10.26
C LEU A 92 -14.89 -3.61 -9.59
N ALA A 93 -14.61 -2.61 -8.76
CA ALA A 93 -13.38 -2.53 -7.99
C ALA A 93 -13.24 -3.68 -6.98
N GLU A 94 -14.32 -4.00 -6.26
CA GLU A 94 -14.40 -5.11 -5.30
C GLU A 94 -14.32 -6.47 -6.00
N GLN A 95 -15.11 -6.69 -7.06
CA GLN A 95 -15.05 -7.90 -7.88
C GLN A 95 -13.63 -8.17 -8.39
N ASN A 96 -12.96 -7.13 -8.90
CA ASN A 96 -11.58 -7.26 -9.39
C ASN A 96 -10.56 -7.45 -8.25
N ALA A 97 -10.88 -7.03 -7.02
CA ALA A 97 -10.07 -7.33 -5.85
C ALA A 97 -10.21 -8.80 -5.44
N GLU A 98 -11.44 -9.29 -5.32
CA GLU A 98 -11.74 -10.68 -4.95
C GLU A 98 -11.20 -11.66 -5.98
N ARG A 99 -11.38 -11.38 -7.27
CA ARG A 99 -10.79 -12.19 -8.35
C ARG A 99 -9.26 -12.32 -8.26
N ARG A 100 -8.58 -11.27 -7.81
CA ARG A 100 -7.11 -11.33 -7.58
C ARG A 100 -6.77 -12.13 -6.33
N ALA A 101 -7.59 -12.03 -5.28
CA ALA A 101 -7.41 -12.75 -4.04
C ALA A 101 -7.64 -14.26 -4.20
N MET A 102 -8.62 -14.67 -5.04
CA MET A 102 -8.94 -16.08 -5.36
C MET A 102 -7.72 -16.88 -5.84
N ARG A 103 -6.71 -16.23 -6.44
CA ARG A 103 -5.44 -16.87 -6.83
C ARG A 103 -4.59 -17.37 -5.65
N THR A 104 -4.88 -16.88 -4.46
CA THR A 104 -4.08 -17.09 -3.25
C THR A 104 -4.89 -17.57 -2.06
N ARG A 105 -6.21 -17.44 -2.09
CA ARG A 105 -7.13 -17.90 -1.05
C ARG A 105 -8.41 -18.46 -1.67
N ALA A 106 -9.08 -19.37 -0.98
CA ALA A 106 -10.44 -19.76 -1.32
C ALA A 106 -11.40 -18.64 -0.90
N TYR A 107 -12.19 -18.10 -1.83
CA TYR A 107 -13.18 -17.07 -1.57
C TYR A 107 -14.50 -17.69 -1.09
N THR A 108 -15.05 -18.62 -1.87
CA THR A 108 -16.26 -19.38 -1.52
C THR A 108 -15.98 -20.57 -0.62
N GLY A 109 -14.72 -20.99 -0.52
CA GLY A 109 -14.35 -22.28 0.08
C GLY A 109 -14.42 -23.45 -0.91
N ASP A 110 -14.92 -23.23 -2.12
CA ASP A 110 -15.04 -24.21 -3.19
C ASP A 110 -14.17 -23.80 -4.40
N ALA A 111 -13.22 -24.66 -4.77
CA ALA A 111 -12.29 -24.37 -5.85
C ALA A 111 -12.95 -24.29 -7.24
N GLY A 112 -14.03 -25.04 -7.47
CA GLY A 112 -14.78 -25.03 -8.72
C GLY A 112 -15.56 -23.73 -8.90
N LEU A 113 -16.23 -23.26 -7.84
CA LEU A 113 -16.91 -21.97 -7.84
C LEU A 113 -15.93 -20.80 -7.97
N ASP A 114 -14.82 -20.84 -7.23
CA ASP A 114 -13.79 -19.80 -7.31
C ASP A 114 -13.14 -19.77 -8.71
N GLY A 115 -12.93 -20.93 -9.33
CA GLY A 115 -12.47 -21.04 -10.72
C GLY A 115 -13.47 -20.42 -11.71
N THR A 116 -14.76 -20.70 -11.52
CA THR A 116 -15.85 -20.12 -12.31
C THR A 116 -15.87 -18.60 -12.19
N LEU A 117 -15.91 -18.05 -10.97
CA LEU A 117 -15.86 -16.60 -10.71
C LEU A 117 -14.60 -15.96 -11.28
N ALA A 118 -13.45 -16.65 -11.17
CA ALA A 118 -12.19 -16.13 -11.68
C ALA A 118 -12.14 -16.06 -13.22
N SER A 119 -12.87 -16.95 -13.90
CA SER A 119 -12.95 -17.02 -15.36
C SER A 119 -13.92 -16.01 -15.99
N LEU A 120 -14.81 -15.40 -15.20
CA LEU A 120 -15.78 -14.45 -15.73
C LEU A 120 -15.08 -13.27 -16.43
N PRO A 121 -15.57 -12.85 -17.61
CA PRO A 121 -15.01 -11.71 -18.33
C PRO A 121 -15.39 -10.42 -17.59
N LEU A 122 -14.63 -10.05 -16.57
CA LEU A 122 -14.97 -8.89 -15.73
C LEU A 122 -14.54 -7.55 -16.35
N LEU A 123 -13.37 -7.53 -16.99
CA LEU A 123 -12.77 -6.33 -17.58
C LEU A 123 -12.72 -6.49 -19.10
N PRO A 124 -12.92 -5.42 -19.89
CA PRO A 124 -12.64 -5.42 -21.32
C PRO A 124 -11.20 -5.84 -21.62
N GLU A 125 -11.00 -6.53 -22.74
CA GLU A 125 -9.69 -7.08 -23.16
C GLU A 125 -8.60 -6.00 -23.20
N PHE A 126 -8.94 -4.81 -23.71
CA PHE A 126 -7.99 -3.71 -23.82
C PHE A 126 -7.40 -3.26 -22.47
N ILE A 127 -8.08 -3.50 -21.34
CA ILE A 127 -7.53 -3.15 -20.01
C ILE A 127 -6.26 -3.94 -19.70
N ASP A 128 -6.07 -5.10 -20.30
CA ASP A 128 -4.82 -5.84 -20.18
C ASP A 128 -3.67 -5.19 -20.95
N GLY A 129 -3.96 -4.37 -21.97
CA GLY A 129 -2.99 -3.50 -22.64
C GLY A 129 -2.38 -2.42 -21.74
N LEU A 130 -3.00 -2.09 -20.60
CA LEU A 130 -2.40 -1.20 -19.59
C LEU A 130 -1.25 -1.86 -18.81
N ARG A 131 -1.08 -3.19 -18.92
CA ARG A 131 0.03 -3.89 -18.26
C ARG A 131 1.34 -3.43 -18.88
N LEU A 132 2.32 -3.18 -18.02
CA LEU A 132 3.67 -2.90 -18.51
C LEU A 132 4.23 -4.12 -19.25
N PRO A 133 4.87 -3.91 -20.43
CA PRO A 133 5.64 -4.95 -21.11
C PRO A 133 6.64 -5.60 -20.15
N SER A 134 6.98 -6.88 -20.38
CA SER A 134 7.90 -7.59 -19.48
C SER A 134 9.23 -6.86 -19.31
N LYS A 135 9.81 -6.39 -20.43
CA LYS A 135 11.04 -5.59 -20.44
C LYS A 135 10.97 -4.39 -19.50
N ASP A 136 9.90 -3.58 -19.57
CA ASP A 136 9.74 -2.40 -18.72
C ASP A 136 9.64 -2.77 -17.23
N ARG A 137 9.00 -3.90 -16.90
CA ARG A 137 8.91 -4.41 -15.52
C ARG A 137 10.27 -4.89 -15.02
N ASP A 138 11.02 -5.60 -15.85
CA ASP A 138 12.33 -6.15 -15.50
C ASP A 138 13.36 -5.03 -15.36
N ASP A 139 13.33 -4.02 -16.24
CA ASP A 139 14.13 -2.81 -16.12
C ASP A 139 13.80 -2.02 -14.84
N ALA A 140 12.51 -1.92 -14.49
CA ALA A 140 12.08 -1.26 -13.25
C ALA A 140 12.55 -2.02 -12.01
N ARG A 141 12.49 -3.36 -12.02
CA ARG A 141 13.02 -4.22 -10.95
C ARG A 141 14.53 -4.06 -10.81
N LEU A 142 15.28 -4.10 -11.91
CA LEU A 142 16.73 -3.93 -11.91
C LEU A 142 17.14 -2.56 -11.36
N ARG A 143 16.46 -1.48 -11.76
CA ARG A 143 16.70 -0.14 -11.21
C ARG A 143 16.41 -0.08 -9.71
N ALA A 144 15.32 -0.69 -9.24
CA ALA A 144 14.98 -0.73 -7.82
C ALA A 144 16.03 -1.51 -7.01
N SER A 145 16.49 -2.66 -7.51
CA SER A 145 17.54 -3.46 -6.88
C SER A 145 18.87 -2.72 -6.82
N ARG A 146 19.29 -2.06 -7.91
CA ARG A 146 20.50 -1.23 -7.93
C ARG A 146 20.42 -0.07 -6.94
N ALA A 147 19.30 0.65 -6.92
CA ALA A 147 19.10 1.75 -5.97
C ALA A 147 19.15 1.29 -4.51
N LEU A 148 18.65 0.07 -4.21
CA LEU A 148 18.77 -0.51 -2.87
C LEU A 148 20.22 -0.89 -2.55
N ALA A 149 20.95 -1.49 -3.48
CA ALA A 149 22.37 -1.80 -3.32
C ALA A 149 23.20 -0.51 -3.09
N ASP A 150 22.99 0.53 -3.90
CA ASP A 150 23.64 1.83 -3.75
C ASP A 150 23.32 2.46 -2.39
N LYS A 151 22.07 2.34 -1.93
CA LYS A 151 21.66 2.81 -0.60
C LYS A 151 22.37 2.04 0.51
N SER A 152 22.50 0.72 0.38
CA SER A 152 23.19 -0.11 1.36
C SER A 152 24.69 0.17 1.45
N ALA A 153 25.33 0.52 0.33
CA ALA A 153 26.73 0.93 0.29
C ALA A 153 26.96 2.31 0.90
N LYS A 154 25.94 3.18 0.90
CA LYS A 154 25.96 4.53 1.48
C LYS A 154 25.25 4.55 2.82
N SER A 155 25.62 3.62 3.70
CA SER A 155 25.12 3.62 5.07
C SER A 155 25.50 4.92 5.77
N TRP A 156 24.73 5.29 6.78
CA TRP A 156 24.97 6.53 7.51
C TRP A 156 24.84 6.32 9.00
N VAL A 157 25.57 7.15 9.74
CA VAL A 157 25.70 7.06 11.18
C VAL A 157 24.73 8.01 11.86
N ILE A 158 24.08 7.55 12.93
CA ILE A 158 23.28 8.37 13.83
C ILE A 158 23.79 8.29 15.26
N ARG A 159 23.79 9.42 15.98
CA ARG A 159 23.96 9.44 17.43
C ARG A 159 22.62 9.16 18.09
N ALA A 160 22.37 7.89 18.42
CA ALA A 160 21.04 7.43 18.78
C ALA A 160 20.54 8.05 20.09
N GLY A 161 21.40 8.14 21.12
CA GLY A 161 21.05 8.76 22.40
C GLY A 161 20.59 10.21 22.23
N ASP A 162 21.38 11.02 21.53
CA ASP A 162 21.08 12.43 21.25
C ASP A 162 19.73 12.59 20.51
N LEU A 163 19.47 11.74 19.51
CA LEU A 163 18.20 11.76 18.76
C LEU A 163 17.00 11.38 19.63
N ILE A 164 17.14 10.38 20.50
CA ILE A 164 16.08 9.93 21.40
C ILE A 164 15.76 11.02 22.43
N GLU A 165 16.78 11.62 23.04
CA GLU A 165 16.59 12.71 24.01
C GLU A 165 15.99 13.95 23.36
N ARG A 166 16.42 14.30 22.14
CA ARG A 166 15.78 15.36 21.35
C ARG A 166 14.30 15.05 21.06
N ALA A 167 13.96 13.80 20.75
CA ALA A 167 12.57 13.39 20.53
C ALA A 167 11.72 13.52 21.79
N ARG A 168 12.24 13.09 22.93
CA ARG A 168 11.58 13.22 24.24
C ARG A 168 11.39 14.69 24.61
N GLY A 169 12.41 15.51 24.42
CA GLY A 169 12.33 16.97 24.62
C GLY A 169 11.22 17.60 23.79
N ALA A 170 11.13 17.28 22.49
CA ALA A 170 10.07 17.81 21.62
C ALA A 170 8.66 17.32 22.00
N LEU A 171 8.52 16.10 22.52
CA LEU A 171 7.23 15.59 23.03
C LEU A 171 6.81 16.30 24.31
N ALA A 172 7.75 16.62 25.20
CA ALA A 172 7.52 17.29 26.47
C ALA A 172 7.31 18.81 26.32
N ASP A 173 7.97 19.45 25.35
CA ASP A 173 7.89 20.89 25.11
C ASP A 173 6.54 21.27 24.48
N PRO A 174 5.67 22.06 25.17
CA PRO A 174 4.39 22.50 24.62
C PRO A 174 4.55 23.44 23.42
N SER A 175 5.67 24.16 23.31
CA SER A 175 5.98 25.12 22.25
C SER A 175 6.58 24.49 20.99
N ALA A 176 6.90 23.18 21.03
CA ALA A 176 7.48 22.48 19.90
C ALA A 176 6.61 22.62 18.63
N GLY A 177 7.24 23.04 17.53
CA GLY A 177 6.56 23.21 16.25
C GLY A 177 5.94 21.90 15.75
N PRO A 178 4.80 21.94 15.03
CA PRO A 178 4.04 20.75 14.67
C PRO A 178 4.85 19.74 13.84
N PHE A 179 5.79 20.21 13.00
CA PHE A 179 6.59 19.31 12.17
C PHE A 179 7.77 18.69 12.92
N ASP A 180 8.31 19.36 13.95
CA ASP A 180 9.29 18.77 14.87
C ASP A 180 8.60 17.74 15.77
N LEU A 181 7.38 18.03 16.23
CA LEU A 181 6.54 17.06 16.94
C LEU A 181 6.22 15.83 16.09
N ALA A 182 5.90 16.02 14.79
CA ALA A 182 5.71 14.91 13.87
C ALA A 182 6.99 14.07 13.69
N CYS A 183 8.17 14.70 13.65
CA CYS A 183 9.44 13.99 13.59
C CYS A 183 9.70 13.18 14.86
N ALA A 184 9.45 13.77 16.03
CA ALA A 184 9.57 13.10 17.32
C ALA A 184 8.67 11.86 17.40
N ILE A 185 7.39 12.00 17.03
CA ILE A 185 6.44 10.87 17.01
C ILE A 185 6.90 9.78 16.03
N ALA A 186 7.32 10.16 14.81
CA ALA A 186 7.80 9.21 13.82
C ALA A 186 9.06 8.46 14.28
N LEU A 187 10.00 9.15 14.92
CA LEU A 187 11.20 8.55 15.48
C LEU A 187 10.88 7.64 16.68
N CYS A 188 9.97 8.04 17.57
CA CYS A 188 9.66 7.25 18.76
C CYS A 188 8.81 6.01 18.50
N SER A 189 8.06 5.97 17.40
CA SER A 189 7.10 4.90 17.08
C SER A 189 7.38 4.18 15.75
N GLY A 190 8.27 4.71 14.94
CA GLY A 190 8.54 4.24 13.59
C GLY A 190 7.37 4.38 12.63
N ARG A 191 6.34 5.19 12.91
CA ARG A 191 5.14 5.29 12.06
C ARG A 191 5.36 6.16 10.82
N ARG A 192 4.63 5.88 9.74
CA ARG A 192 4.64 6.69 8.51
C ARG A 192 4.00 8.03 8.77
N MET A 193 4.34 9.04 7.98
CA MET A 193 3.73 10.38 8.06
C MET A 193 2.21 10.34 8.15
N VAL A 194 1.53 9.63 7.25
CA VAL A 194 0.07 9.51 7.28
C VAL A 194 -0.48 8.79 8.52
N GLU A 195 0.28 7.84 9.08
CA GLU A 195 -0.08 7.15 10.33
C GLU A 195 0.06 8.12 11.52
N VAL A 196 1.10 8.97 11.52
CA VAL A 196 1.29 10.01 12.55
C VAL A 196 0.16 11.04 12.50
N PHE A 197 -0.12 11.61 11.34
CA PHE A 197 -1.11 12.69 11.21
C PHE A 197 -2.57 12.23 11.24
N ARG A 198 -2.87 11.02 10.76
CA ARG A 198 -4.26 10.62 10.48
C ARG A 198 -4.60 9.25 11.03
N THR A 199 -4.03 8.19 10.47
CA THR A 199 -4.62 6.86 10.61
C THR A 199 -4.17 6.12 11.86
N GLY A 200 -3.02 6.49 12.43
CA GLY A 200 -2.40 5.75 13.52
C GLY A 200 -3.19 5.85 14.82
N ASP A 201 -3.32 4.71 15.49
CA ASP A 201 -3.95 4.61 16.79
C ASP A 201 -2.99 3.92 17.76
N PHE A 202 -2.74 4.54 18.91
CA PHE A 202 -1.71 4.14 19.86
C PHE A 202 -2.36 3.77 21.19
N ALA A 203 -2.78 2.52 21.31
CA ALA A 203 -3.44 2.01 22.50
C ALA A 203 -2.44 1.41 23.50
N PRO A 204 -2.79 1.31 24.79
CA PRO A 204 -1.99 0.57 25.76
C PRO A 204 -1.74 -0.87 25.30
N ALA A 205 -0.49 -1.31 25.36
CA ALA A 205 -0.10 -2.70 25.19
C ALA A 205 -0.34 -3.50 26.49
N PRO A 206 -0.24 -4.84 26.46
CA PRO A 206 -0.22 -5.65 27.69
C PRO A 206 0.78 -5.11 28.71
N ARG A 207 0.40 -5.08 30.00
CA ARG A 207 1.24 -4.52 31.09
C ARG A 207 2.64 -5.16 31.16
N SER A 208 2.77 -6.41 30.73
CA SER A 208 4.03 -7.15 30.66
C SER A 208 5.09 -6.52 29.75
N LEU A 209 4.70 -5.69 28.77
CA LEU A 209 5.61 -4.98 27.88
C LEU A 209 6.08 -3.62 28.44
N GLY A 210 5.49 -3.18 29.55
CA GLY A 210 5.84 -1.94 30.22
C GLY A 210 5.39 -0.67 29.50
N PRO A 211 5.80 0.53 29.99
CA PRO A 211 5.31 1.81 29.50
C PRO A 211 5.90 2.24 28.15
N HIS A 212 6.94 1.55 27.67
CA HIS A 212 7.63 1.83 26.41
C HIS A 212 7.13 0.90 25.29
N ALA A 213 5.85 0.58 25.33
CA ALA A 213 5.18 -0.33 24.41
C ALA A 213 3.79 0.22 24.09
N CYS A 214 3.28 -0.07 22.90
CA CYS A 214 1.89 0.20 22.57
C CYS A 214 1.33 -0.80 21.57
N SER A 215 0.02 -1.00 21.62
CA SER A 215 -0.73 -1.73 20.61
C SER A 215 -1.12 -0.75 19.49
N PHE A 216 -0.51 -0.91 18.33
CA PHE A 216 -0.66 0.03 17.21
C PHE A 216 -1.72 -0.45 16.21
N GLY A 217 -2.69 0.43 15.92
CA GLY A 217 -3.70 0.27 14.86
C GLY A 217 -3.54 1.27 13.71
N GLY A 218 -4.23 1.04 12.60
CA GLY A 218 -4.28 1.99 11.48
C GLY A 218 -3.06 1.98 10.54
N GLN A 219 -2.37 0.84 10.46
CA GLN A 219 -1.28 0.61 9.51
C GLN A 219 -1.75 0.82 8.07
N VAL A 220 -1.07 1.69 7.32
CA VAL A 220 -1.34 1.87 5.88
C VAL A 220 -0.49 0.91 5.04
N LYS A 221 -0.86 0.76 3.75
CA LYS A 221 -0.18 -0.12 2.78
C LYS A 221 -0.17 -1.60 3.14
N ARG A 222 -1.16 -2.09 3.92
CA ARG A 222 -1.42 -3.52 4.02
C ARG A 222 -1.84 -4.05 2.64
N ARG A 223 -1.07 -4.98 2.06
CA ARG A 223 -1.45 -5.73 0.87
C ARG A 223 -1.78 -7.14 1.33
N GLY A 224 -3.00 -7.62 1.08
CA GLY A 224 -3.30 -9.06 1.12
C GLY A 224 -3.78 -9.67 2.44
N THR A 225 -4.11 -8.91 3.48
CA THR A 225 -4.87 -9.46 4.63
C THR A 225 -6.34 -9.13 4.45
N GLY A 226 -7.01 -9.80 3.50
CA GLY A 226 -8.47 -10.03 3.41
C GLY A 226 -9.48 -8.90 3.55
N GLY A 227 -9.09 -7.64 3.78
CA GLY A 227 -9.99 -6.49 3.88
C GLY A 227 -10.17 -5.81 2.53
N GLU A 228 -11.42 -5.65 2.12
CA GLU A 228 -11.86 -4.99 0.88
C GLU A 228 -11.07 -3.70 0.56
N PRO A 229 -10.52 -3.57 -0.66
CA PRO A 229 -9.88 -2.34 -1.11
C PRO A 229 -10.92 -1.37 -1.67
N GLY A 230 -11.55 -0.57 -0.79
CA GLY A 230 -12.47 0.50 -1.20
C GLY A 230 -13.40 0.94 -0.08
N THR A 231 -13.77 0.01 0.79
CA THR A 231 -14.66 0.17 1.95
C THR A 231 -13.91 0.18 3.27
N ALA A 232 -12.60 0.49 3.26
CA ALA A 232 -11.86 0.84 4.47
C ALA A 232 -12.29 2.24 5.00
N ALA A 233 -13.58 2.43 5.26
CA ALA A 233 -13.94 2.79 6.63
C ALA A 233 -13.17 1.78 7.47
N ALA A 234 -12.07 2.23 8.07
CA ALA A 234 -11.35 1.43 9.03
C ALA A 234 -12.42 0.93 10.00
N ALA A 235 -12.81 -0.34 9.91
CA ALA A 235 -13.59 -0.95 10.98
C ALA A 235 -12.79 -0.58 12.23
N PRO A 236 -13.38 0.15 13.21
CA PRO A 236 -12.67 0.51 14.42
C PRO A 236 -12.25 -0.81 15.08
N GLY A 237 -11.01 -1.24 14.84
CA GLY A 237 -10.60 -2.63 15.09
C GLY A 237 -9.69 -3.30 14.05
N GLY A 238 -9.20 -2.61 13.01
CA GLY A 238 -8.14 -3.19 12.16
C GLY A 238 -7.00 -3.80 13.01
N GLU A 239 -6.53 -4.99 12.62
CA GLU A 239 -5.60 -5.82 13.42
C GLU A 239 -4.46 -4.98 14.01
N ARG A 240 -4.53 -4.83 15.33
CA ARG A 240 -3.50 -4.16 16.11
C ARG A 240 -2.35 -5.12 16.37
N TYR A 241 -1.17 -4.56 16.51
CA TYR A 241 0.01 -5.32 16.91
C TYR A 241 0.89 -4.48 17.81
N ASP A 242 1.59 -5.15 18.72
CA ASP A 242 2.41 -4.47 19.70
C ASP A 242 3.73 -4.02 19.08
N ILE A 243 4.11 -2.78 19.36
CA ILE A 243 5.38 -2.19 18.95
C ILE A 243 6.09 -1.59 20.16
N PRO A 244 7.43 -1.66 20.21
CA PRO A 244 8.22 -0.92 21.18
C PRO A 244 8.20 0.58 20.86
N LEU A 245 8.40 1.40 21.88
CA LEU A 245 8.50 2.85 21.78
C LEU A 245 9.84 3.34 22.35
N LEU A 246 10.41 4.37 21.75
CA LEU A 246 11.63 5.03 22.28
C LEU A 246 11.32 6.03 23.42
N CYS A 247 10.04 6.18 23.78
CA CYS A 247 9.53 7.04 24.84
C CYS A 247 8.35 6.35 25.56
N PRO A 248 7.95 6.82 26.75
CA PRO A 248 6.72 6.37 27.38
C PRO A 248 5.48 6.63 26.51
N LEU A 249 4.54 5.68 26.48
CA LEU A 249 3.29 5.79 25.71
C LEU A 249 2.48 7.06 26.05
N LYS A 250 2.48 7.47 27.32
CA LYS A 250 1.80 8.69 27.77
C LYS A 250 2.27 9.93 26.99
N ASP A 251 3.57 10.05 26.78
CA ASP A 251 4.19 11.22 26.14
C ASP A 251 3.94 11.19 24.64
N LEU A 252 4.05 10.00 24.03
CA LEU A 252 3.70 9.78 22.62
C LEU A 252 2.25 10.18 22.33
N ARG A 253 1.29 9.72 23.15
CA ARG A 253 -0.14 10.02 22.95
C ARG A 253 -0.44 11.50 23.12
N ALA A 254 0.16 12.15 24.12
CA ALA A 254 0.04 13.59 24.32
C ALA A 254 0.57 14.36 23.09
N GLY A 255 1.73 13.95 22.56
CA GLY A 255 2.30 14.52 21.33
C GLY A 255 1.40 14.32 20.11
N VAL A 256 0.86 13.11 19.91
CA VAL A 256 -0.08 12.83 18.80
C VAL A 256 -1.34 13.68 18.90
N ALA A 257 -1.92 13.81 20.09
CA ALA A 257 -3.11 14.64 20.30
C ALA A 257 -2.85 16.12 19.97
N ARG A 258 -1.75 16.69 20.49
CA ARG A 258 -1.32 18.07 20.17
C ARG A 258 -1.09 18.28 18.67
N LEU A 259 -0.39 17.34 18.02
CA LEU A 259 -0.14 17.41 16.59
C LEU A 259 -1.44 17.43 15.80
N ARG A 260 -2.36 16.50 16.09
CA ARG A 260 -3.62 16.38 15.35
C ARG A 260 -4.59 17.54 15.63
N ALA A 261 -4.55 18.13 16.82
CA ALA A 261 -5.28 19.36 17.10
C ALA A 261 -4.75 20.55 16.28
N SER A 262 -3.43 20.69 16.15
CA SER A 262 -2.81 21.79 15.38
C SER A 262 -2.80 21.58 13.86
N LYS A 263 -2.87 20.31 13.41
CA LYS A 263 -2.92 19.90 12.00
C LYS A 263 -4.01 18.85 11.79
N PRO A 264 -5.30 19.23 11.82
CA PRO A 264 -6.40 18.30 11.57
C PRO A 264 -6.29 17.65 10.19
N ALA A 265 -6.48 16.34 10.14
CA ALA A 265 -6.30 15.51 8.94
C ALA A 265 -7.43 14.48 8.74
N ALA A 266 -8.50 14.55 9.53
CA ALA A 266 -9.57 13.54 9.52
C ALA A 266 -10.20 13.43 8.12
N ASP A 267 -10.50 14.57 7.52
CA ASP A 267 -11.20 14.69 6.24
C ASP A 267 -10.27 14.61 5.02
N LEU A 268 -8.96 14.48 5.24
CA LEU A 268 -7.97 14.41 4.15
C LEU A 268 -7.69 12.96 3.78
N THR A 269 -7.60 12.66 2.49
CA THR A 269 -7.08 11.39 2.00
C THR A 269 -5.58 11.24 2.30
N ASN A 270 -5.09 10.00 2.23
CA ASN A 270 -3.65 9.72 2.43
C ASN A 270 -2.76 10.46 1.43
N ALA A 271 -3.25 10.68 0.21
CA ALA A 271 -2.53 11.41 -0.82
C ALA A 271 -2.46 12.92 -0.49
N GLU A 272 -3.57 13.50 -0.03
CA GLU A 272 -3.65 14.91 0.34
C GLU A 272 -2.78 15.22 1.57
N VAL A 273 -2.77 14.36 2.58
CA VAL A 273 -1.85 14.49 3.74
C VAL A 273 -0.40 14.59 3.27
N ASN A 274 0.02 13.69 2.37
CA ASN A 274 1.37 13.70 1.83
C ASN A 274 1.64 14.94 0.97
N LEU A 275 0.71 15.33 0.10
CA LEU A 275 0.84 16.53 -0.73
C LEU A 275 0.99 17.80 0.12
N LYS A 276 0.16 17.93 1.17
CA LYS A 276 0.07 19.11 2.02
C LYS A 276 1.28 19.29 2.93
N TRP A 277 1.84 18.21 3.50
CA TRP A 277 2.83 18.32 4.57
C TRP A 277 4.18 17.66 4.31
N SER A 278 4.36 16.91 3.22
CA SER A 278 5.64 16.22 2.98
C SER A 278 6.84 17.16 2.86
N GLY A 279 6.66 18.34 2.25
CA GLY A 279 7.71 19.36 2.15
C GLY A 279 8.19 19.82 3.53
N SER A 280 7.27 20.26 4.39
CA SER A 280 7.58 20.74 5.75
C SER A 280 8.13 19.66 6.65
N CYS A 281 7.59 18.44 6.57
CA CYS A 281 8.11 17.28 7.29
C CYS A 281 9.53 16.90 6.84
N ASN A 282 9.83 16.96 5.55
CA ASN A 282 11.18 16.70 5.06
C ASN A 282 12.15 17.81 5.48
N ALA A 283 11.72 19.07 5.47
CA ALA A 283 12.53 20.19 5.97
C ALA A 283 12.85 20.02 7.47
N ALA A 284 11.86 19.62 8.28
CA ALA A 284 12.09 19.29 9.69
C ALA A 284 13.05 18.10 9.84
N ALA A 285 12.84 17.00 9.11
CA ALA A 285 13.69 15.82 9.18
C ALA A 285 15.17 16.12 8.85
N ARG A 286 15.46 17.04 7.92
CA ARG A 286 16.84 17.48 7.65
C ARG A 286 17.49 18.19 8.83
N ARG A 287 16.73 19.00 9.58
CA ARG A 287 17.24 19.61 10.83
C ARG A 287 17.51 18.58 11.93
N TRP A 288 16.89 17.41 11.86
CA TRP A 288 17.07 16.32 12.84
C TRP A 288 18.21 15.39 12.46
N LEU A 289 18.27 15.00 11.19
CA LEU A 289 19.12 13.91 10.70
C LEU A 289 20.28 14.37 9.81
N GLY A 290 20.34 15.67 9.48
CA GLY A 290 21.29 16.25 8.55
C GLY A 290 20.77 16.37 7.11
N ASP A 291 21.59 16.99 6.26
CA ASP A 291 21.22 17.28 4.88
C ASP A 291 21.00 16.02 4.04
N GLY A 292 20.14 16.15 3.02
CA GLY A 292 19.75 15.05 2.13
C GLY A 292 18.74 14.06 2.72
N ARG A 293 18.46 14.14 4.03
CA ARG A 293 17.50 13.26 4.72
C ARG A 293 16.05 13.68 4.50
N LYS A 294 15.16 12.71 4.70
CA LYS A 294 13.71 12.82 4.51
C LYS A 294 13.00 12.31 5.75
N PHE A 295 11.74 12.67 5.90
CA PHE A 295 10.91 12.24 7.02
C PHE A 295 10.83 10.70 7.15
N HIS A 296 10.89 9.99 6.02
CA HIS A 296 10.88 8.53 6.04
C HIS A 296 12.11 7.92 6.74
N ASP A 297 13.25 8.62 6.73
CA ASP A 297 14.50 8.12 7.32
C ASP A 297 14.41 8.04 8.86
N LEU A 298 13.49 8.78 9.49
CA LEU A 298 13.18 8.65 10.93
C LEU A 298 12.62 7.26 11.27
N ARG A 299 11.88 6.63 10.34
CA ARG A 299 11.37 5.26 10.51
C ARG A 299 12.49 4.23 10.46
N GLU A 300 13.52 4.49 9.67
CA GLU A 300 14.74 3.66 9.62
C GLU A 300 15.52 3.80 10.93
N ALA A 301 15.74 5.05 11.38
CA ALA A 301 16.38 5.34 12.65
C ALA A 301 15.65 4.68 13.83
N TYR A 302 14.32 4.77 13.88
CA TYR A 302 13.51 4.05 14.86
C TYR A 302 13.79 2.54 14.85
N ALA A 303 13.81 1.92 13.67
CA ALA A 303 13.90 0.47 13.57
C ALA A 303 15.25 -0.04 14.10
N VAL A 304 16.34 0.68 13.78
CA VAL A 304 17.70 0.37 14.25
C VAL A 304 17.85 0.69 15.75
N CYS A 305 17.45 1.88 16.21
CA CYS A 305 17.46 2.21 17.63
C CYS A 305 16.63 1.20 18.44
N GLY A 306 15.41 0.93 17.99
CA GLY A 306 14.52 -0.04 18.61
C GLY A 306 15.15 -1.42 18.72
N TYR A 307 15.82 -1.92 17.67
CA TYR A 307 16.51 -3.21 17.69
C TYR A 307 17.59 -3.28 18.78
N HIS A 308 18.45 -2.28 18.84
CA HIS A 308 19.55 -2.26 19.80
C HIS A 308 19.11 -2.01 21.24
N LEU A 309 17.99 -1.30 21.45
CA LEU A 309 17.45 -1.08 22.79
C LEU A 309 16.67 -2.29 23.29
N ALA A 310 15.90 -2.91 22.40
CA ALA A 310 15.08 -4.09 22.68
C ALA A 310 15.90 -5.37 22.88
N LEU A 311 17.07 -5.48 22.24
CA LEU A 311 17.94 -6.65 22.23
C LEU A 311 17.14 -7.98 22.08
N PRO A 312 16.38 -8.15 20.99
CA PRO A 312 15.61 -9.37 20.80
C PRO A 312 16.56 -10.55 20.57
N HIS A 313 16.84 -11.32 21.62
CA HIS A 313 17.85 -12.40 21.61
C HIS A 313 17.66 -13.47 20.52
N CYS A 314 16.46 -13.56 19.93
CA CYS A 314 16.12 -14.57 18.94
C CYS A 314 15.83 -14.03 17.53
N TRP A 315 15.90 -12.71 17.31
CA TRP A 315 15.51 -12.14 16.01
C TRP A 315 16.70 -11.49 15.31
N SER A 316 16.84 -11.75 14.02
CA SER A 316 17.70 -10.93 13.16
C SER A 316 17.12 -9.52 13.02
N LEU A 317 17.98 -8.55 12.70
CA LEU A 317 17.54 -7.17 12.44
C LEU A 317 16.43 -7.10 11.38
N ASN A 318 16.54 -7.87 10.29
CA ASN A 318 15.54 -7.90 9.22
C ASN A 318 14.18 -8.40 9.71
N LEU A 319 14.18 -9.47 10.51
CA LEU A 319 12.97 -10.01 11.10
C LEU A 319 12.35 -9.02 12.08
N TRP A 320 13.17 -8.40 12.93
CA TRP A 320 12.76 -7.33 13.85
C TRP A 320 12.09 -6.18 13.10
N VAL A 321 12.77 -5.59 12.12
CA VAL A 321 12.26 -4.50 11.27
C VAL A 321 10.93 -4.92 10.63
N SER A 322 10.84 -6.14 10.09
CA SER A 322 9.60 -6.64 9.49
C SER A 322 8.44 -6.68 10.47
N LYS A 323 8.68 -7.11 11.71
CA LYS A 323 7.66 -7.22 12.77
C LYS A 323 7.25 -5.84 13.27
N VAL A 324 8.19 -5.01 13.71
CA VAL A 324 7.86 -3.71 14.32
C VAL A 324 7.30 -2.73 13.30
N LEU A 325 7.68 -2.82 12.02
CA LEU A 325 7.14 -1.94 10.96
C LEU A 325 5.90 -2.52 10.26
N GLY A 326 5.43 -3.71 10.63
CA GLY A 326 4.25 -4.35 10.06
C GLY A 326 4.39 -4.62 8.56
N HIS A 327 5.52 -5.20 8.14
CA HIS A 327 5.75 -5.64 6.77
C HIS A 327 5.23 -7.06 6.56
N ALA A 328 4.52 -7.27 5.44
CA ALA A 328 4.05 -8.60 5.04
C ALA A 328 5.18 -9.49 4.48
N ALA A 329 6.25 -8.89 3.97
CA ALA A 329 7.36 -9.61 3.35
C ALA A 329 8.69 -9.15 3.92
N LEU A 330 9.56 -10.11 4.25
CA LEU A 330 10.87 -9.86 4.85
C LEU A 330 11.76 -8.98 3.96
N ALA A 331 11.69 -9.13 2.63
CA ALA A 331 12.46 -8.33 1.68
C ALA A 331 12.26 -6.80 1.85
N ASN A 332 11.09 -6.36 2.33
CA ASN A 332 10.82 -4.95 2.56
C ASN A 332 11.66 -4.37 3.72
N SER A 333 12.19 -5.21 4.61
CA SER A 333 13.04 -4.78 5.72
C SER A 333 14.38 -4.22 5.27
N LEU A 334 14.92 -4.67 4.13
CA LEU A 334 16.23 -4.26 3.62
C LEU A 334 16.33 -2.76 3.36
N HIS A 335 15.21 -2.11 3.07
CA HIS A 335 15.17 -0.65 2.88
C HIS A 335 15.46 0.15 4.15
N TYR A 336 15.40 -0.47 5.33
CA TYR A 336 15.47 0.21 6.63
C TYR A 336 16.73 -0.14 7.43
N THR A 337 17.64 -0.96 6.89
CA THR A 337 18.84 -1.44 7.60
C THR A 337 20.11 -0.73 7.16
N CYS A 338 20.01 0.37 6.40
CA CYS A 338 21.15 1.12 5.86
C CYS A 338 21.64 2.22 6.84
N ILE A 339 21.55 1.99 8.15
CA ILE A 339 21.88 2.95 9.21
C ILE A 339 22.72 2.26 10.28
N HIS A 340 23.74 2.95 10.77
CA HIS A 340 24.51 2.57 11.95
C HIS A 340 24.15 3.49 13.12
N ALA A 341 23.80 2.89 14.26
CA ALA A 341 23.52 3.64 15.47
C ALA A 341 24.73 3.61 16.40
N GLU A 342 25.23 4.79 16.74
CA GLU A 342 26.29 5.03 17.72
C GLU A 342 25.71 5.61 19.01
N ASP A 343 26.53 5.61 20.08
CA ASP A 343 26.21 6.22 21.38
C ASP A 343 24.90 5.72 22.01
N LEU A 344 24.57 4.44 21.78
CA LEU A 344 23.48 3.77 22.48
C LEU A 344 23.90 3.46 23.92
N ARG A 345 23.59 4.39 24.81
CA ARG A 345 23.87 4.29 26.24
C ARG A 345 23.15 3.08 26.87
N GLU A 346 23.82 2.41 27.79
CA GLU A 346 23.29 1.24 28.51
C GLU A 346 21.95 1.57 29.20
N GLU A 347 21.81 2.78 29.73
CA GLU A 347 20.60 3.29 30.41
C GLU A 347 19.34 3.30 29.54
N HIS A 348 19.51 3.26 28.21
CA HIS A 348 18.39 3.17 27.28
C HIS A 348 17.99 1.72 26.98
N ARG A 349 18.88 0.74 27.22
CA ARG A 349 18.65 -0.67 26.87
C ARG A 349 17.60 -1.29 27.79
N ARG A 350 16.63 -1.99 27.22
CA ARG A 350 15.57 -2.71 27.94
C ARG A 350 15.18 -3.97 27.16
N PRO A 351 15.32 -5.17 27.75
CA PRO A 351 14.94 -6.40 27.06
C PRO A 351 13.47 -6.34 26.62
N TRP A 352 13.23 -6.47 25.31
CA TRP A 352 11.90 -6.59 24.74
C TRP A 352 11.60 -8.07 24.52
N ARG A 353 10.45 -8.52 25.04
CA ARG A 353 9.90 -9.84 24.72
C ARG A 353 8.50 -9.62 24.17
N PRO A 354 8.27 -9.78 22.87
CA PRO A 354 6.92 -9.67 22.33
C PRO A 354 6.06 -10.72 23.03
N SER A 355 4.81 -10.38 23.36
CA SER A 355 3.84 -11.40 23.71
C SER A 355 3.74 -12.35 22.52
N THR A 356 4.04 -13.63 22.72
CA THR A 356 3.68 -14.67 21.75
C THR A 356 2.22 -14.42 21.43
N PRO A 357 1.82 -14.19 20.16
CA PRO A 357 0.41 -14.11 19.84
C PRO A 357 -0.17 -15.42 20.34
N ALA A 358 -0.99 -15.36 21.41
CA ALA A 358 -1.73 -16.51 21.86
C ALA A 358 -2.41 -17.03 20.60
N ALA A 359 -2.09 -18.25 20.18
CA ALA A 359 -2.77 -18.89 19.07
C ALA A 359 -4.25 -18.65 19.31
N SER A 360 -4.87 -17.84 18.44
CA SER A 360 -6.23 -17.32 18.59
C SER A 360 -7.10 -18.41 19.17
N ALA A 361 -7.31 -18.38 20.49
CA ALA A 361 -8.11 -19.37 21.15
C ALA A 361 -9.49 -19.24 20.51
N ALA A 362 -9.94 -20.31 19.86
CA ALA A 362 -11.27 -20.41 19.31
C ALA A 362 -12.25 -19.82 20.32
N ALA A 363 -13.10 -18.91 19.84
CA ALA A 363 -14.09 -18.23 20.64
C ALA A 363 -14.87 -19.25 21.47
N ALA A 364 -14.59 -19.31 22.77
CA ALA A 364 -15.50 -19.92 23.71
C ALA A 364 -16.79 -19.08 23.68
N PRO A 365 -17.97 -19.69 23.48
CA PRO A 365 -19.22 -18.93 23.41
C PRO A 365 -19.44 -18.22 24.75
N ALA A 366 -19.53 -16.90 24.70
CA ALA A 366 -19.83 -16.08 25.87
C ALA A 366 -21.25 -16.39 26.35
N ALA A 367 -21.35 -16.82 27.60
CA ALA A 367 -22.61 -16.90 28.33
C ALA A 367 -23.25 -15.51 28.44
N ALA A 368 -24.55 -15.44 28.15
CA ALA A 368 -25.36 -14.23 28.26
C ALA A 368 -25.48 -13.75 29.72
N PRO A 369 -25.56 -12.43 29.96
CA PRO A 369 -26.19 -11.92 31.16
C PRO A 369 -27.54 -11.23 30.86
N ALA A 370 -28.40 -11.40 31.85
CA ALA A 370 -29.81 -11.07 31.88
C ALA A 370 -30.13 -9.56 31.90
N HIS A 371 -31.39 -9.30 31.55
CA HIS A 371 -32.15 -8.05 31.65
C HIS A 371 -31.92 -7.23 32.92
N ALA A 372 -31.86 -5.89 32.78
CA ALA A 372 -32.59 -4.96 33.63
C ALA A 372 -32.66 -3.53 33.06
N ALA A 373 -33.90 -3.06 32.90
CA ALA A 373 -34.47 -1.73 33.15
C ALA A 373 -33.93 -0.44 32.46
N ALA A 374 -34.90 0.27 31.84
CA ALA A 374 -34.84 1.65 31.36
C ALA A 374 -34.93 2.69 32.51
N PRO A 375 -34.69 4.01 32.26
CA PRO A 375 -35.77 4.87 31.76
C PRO A 375 -35.38 5.98 30.74
N ARG A 376 -36.43 6.50 30.08
CA ARG A 376 -36.57 7.66 29.16
C ARG A 376 -36.63 9.02 29.93
N PRO A 377 -36.83 10.22 29.31
CA PRO A 377 -36.59 10.73 27.95
C PRO A 377 -36.01 12.19 27.86
N ALA A 378 -35.84 12.63 26.60
CA ALA A 378 -36.06 13.98 26.04
C ALA A 378 -34.90 15.00 25.97
N THR A 379 -34.57 15.42 24.75
CA THR A 379 -34.75 16.81 24.29
C THR A 379 -34.57 16.96 22.76
N ARG A 380 -35.40 17.82 22.18
CA ARG A 380 -35.49 18.26 20.77
C ARG A 380 -34.20 18.92 20.26
N PRO A 381 -34.02 19.00 18.93
CA PRO A 381 -34.15 20.33 18.31
C PRO A 381 -34.91 20.33 16.98
N ALA A 382 -35.43 21.50 16.62
CA ALA A 382 -35.95 21.89 15.31
C ALA A 382 -35.60 23.38 15.11
N PRO A 383 -35.70 23.97 13.91
CA PRO A 383 -35.59 23.42 12.55
C PRO A 383 -34.54 24.19 11.69
N ALA A 384 -34.51 23.81 10.41
CA ALA A 384 -33.67 24.29 9.32
C ALA A 384 -33.78 25.79 8.98
N ALA A 385 -32.74 26.30 8.33
CA ALA A 385 -32.78 27.52 7.52
C ALA A 385 -32.25 27.20 6.11
N ASP A 386 -33.15 27.32 5.13
CA ASP A 386 -32.89 27.39 3.70
C ASP A 386 -32.25 28.73 3.33
N SER A 387 -31.28 28.71 2.41
CA SER A 387 -30.91 29.87 1.60
C SER A 387 -30.40 29.41 0.24
N ALA A 388 -31.27 29.57 -0.75
CA ALA A 388 -31.08 29.96 -2.16
C ALA A 388 -29.65 30.33 -2.63
N ARG A 389 -29.28 30.34 -3.92
CA ARG A 389 -29.74 29.84 -5.23
C ARG A 389 -28.71 30.43 -6.23
N GLU A 390 -28.55 29.79 -7.39
CA GLU A 390 -28.02 30.37 -8.66
C GLU A 390 -26.54 30.84 -8.76
N ALA A 391 -25.77 30.14 -9.62
CA ALA A 391 -25.31 30.72 -10.88
C ALA A 391 -24.79 29.59 -11.80
N ALA A 392 -25.47 29.41 -12.93
CA ALA A 392 -25.00 28.67 -14.09
C ALA A 392 -24.36 29.66 -15.07
N GLN A 393 -23.24 29.27 -15.72
CA GLN A 393 -22.89 29.77 -17.06
C GLN A 393 -21.82 28.89 -17.73
N GLU A 394 -22.30 28.20 -18.76
CA GLU A 394 -21.74 27.94 -20.11
C GLU A 394 -20.24 27.68 -20.37
N ALA A 395 -20.07 26.53 -21.05
CA ALA A 395 -19.00 25.93 -21.87
C ALA A 395 -18.01 26.85 -22.65
N PRO A 396 -16.92 26.32 -23.28
CA PRO A 396 -17.09 25.51 -24.49
C PRO A 396 -16.20 24.26 -24.62
N ALA A 397 -16.72 23.34 -25.42
CA ALA A 397 -16.08 22.15 -25.95
C ALA A 397 -15.08 22.49 -27.08
N VAL A 398 -13.87 21.91 -27.04
CA VAL A 398 -13.01 21.75 -28.22
C VAL A 398 -12.13 20.51 -28.05
N LEU A 399 -12.48 19.41 -28.73
CA LEU A 399 -11.51 18.42 -29.25
C LEU A 399 -12.13 17.82 -30.52
N ALA A 400 -11.88 18.47 -31.65
CA ALA A 400 -12.15 17.92 -32.96
C ALA A 400 -11.00 16.99 -33.37
N ALA A 401 -11.34 15.79 -33.83
CA ALA A 401 -10.41 14.86 -34.47
C ALA A 401 -9.93 15.41 -35.82
N PRO A 402 -8.65 15.24 -36.21
CA PRO A 402 -8.21 15.66 -37.52
C PRO A 402 -8.67 14.66 -38.60
N GLY A 403 -9.37 15.21 -39.59
CA GLY A 403 -9.83 14.51 -40.78
C GLY A 403 -8.70 14.10 -41.73
N LYS A 404 -9.03 13.07 -42.50
CA LYS A 404 -8.28 12.50 -43.62
C LYS A 404 -7.92 13.57 -44.66
N LYS A 405 -6.65 13.60 -45.09
CA LYS A 405 -6.26 14.18 -46.40
C LYS A 405 -5.55 13.14 -47.26
N LYS A 406 -6.01 13.10 -48.52
CA LYS A 406 -5.57 12.25 -49.62
C LYS A 406 -4.20 12.68 -50.18
N ALA A 407 -3.48 11.65 -50.64
CA ALA A 407 -2.67 11.53 -51.86
C ALA A 407 -1.89 12.75 -52.38
N ALA A 408 -0.56 12.59 -52.42
CA ALA A 408 0.27 13.14 -53.48
C ALA A 408 1.34 12.11 -53.87
N THR A 409 1.68 12.14 -55.16
CA THR A 409 2.19 11.07 -56.00
C THR A 409 3.73 11.07 -56.09
N ALA A 410 4.29 9.87 -56.25
CA ALA A 410 5.52 9.49 -56.98
C ALA A 410 6.80 10.33 -56.89
N ARG A 411 7.87 9.70 -56.38
CA ARG A 411 9.14 9.55 -57.12
C ARG A 411 10.00 8.42 -56.52
N ALA A 412 10.49 7.56 -57.38
CA ALA A 412 11.54 6.56 -57.17
C ALA A 412 12.52 6.68 -58.36
N PRO A 413 13.65 5.94 -58.42
CA PRO A 413 14.73 5.69 -57.45
C PRO A 413 16.08 6.15 -58.10
N PRO A 414 17.33 5.69 -57.80
CA PRO A 414 17.85 4.30 -57.69
C PRO A 414 18.68 4.10 -56.37
N GLY A 415 19.23 2.97 -55.95
CA GLY A 415 19.56 1.66 -56.52
C GLY A 415 20.87 1.19 -55.86
N GLY A 416 21.02 -0.12 -55.58
CA GLY A 416 22.24 -0.76 -55.06
C GLY A 416 21.93 -1.76 -53.94
N ARG A 417 21.52 -3.00 -54.24
CA ARG A 417 22.32 -4.21 -54.53
C ARG A 417 23.37 -4.56 -53.45
N GLY A 418 23.19 -5.74 -52.86
CA GLY A 418 24.15 -6.46 -52.01
C GLY A 418 23.54 -7.75 -51.49
N GLU A 419 23.65 -8.82 -52.27
CA GLU A 419 23.23 -10.21 -51.99
C GLU A 419 24.24 -11.00 -51.13
N ALA A 420 23.71 -12.08 -50.52
CA ALA A 420 24.36 -13.35 -50.13
C ALA A 420 25.38 -13.29 -48.96
N THR A 421 25.39 -14.23 -48.00
CA THR A 421 25.59 -15.68 -48.20
C THR A 421 25.15 -16.54 -47.00
N LYS A 422 24.92 -17.83 -47.32
CA LYS A 422 24.77 -19.01 -46.45
C LYS A 422 26.05 -19.38 -45.67
N GLY A 423 25.85 -20.13 -44.58
CA GLY A 423 26.82 -21.06 -43.94
C GLY A 423 26.56 -21.09 -42.43
N GLY A 424 26.39 -22.19 -41.71
CA GLY A 424 26.71 -23.59 -41.95
C GLY A 424 27.41 -24.14 -40.70
N ARG A 425 26.74 -25.08 -40.00
CA ARG A 425 27.27 -26.21 -39.20
C ARG A 425 27.98 -26.03 -37.83
N ASP A 426 27.55 -26.96 -36.96
CA ASP A 426 28.27 -27.84 -36.01
C ASP A 426 28.94 -27.33 -34.73
N SER A 427 28.42 -27.83 -33.59
CA SER A 427 29.11 -28.50 -32.45
C SER A 427 28.08 -28.57 -31.31
N ASP A 428 27.46 -29.70 -30.97
CA ASP A 428 27.98 -30.94 -30.35
C ASP A 428 28.44 -30.78 -28.88
N GLU A 429 28.04 -31.77 -28.08
CA GLU A 429 28.40 -32.07 -26.68
C GLU A 429 27.98 -31.06 -25.58
N GLY A 430 27.46 -31.44 -24.40
CA GLY A 430 27.40 -32.71 -23.69
C GLY A 430 27.36 -32.42 -22.18
N ALA A 431 27.03 -33.45 -21.39
CA ALA A 431 27.12 -33.54 -19.92
C ALA A 431 25.96 -32.96 -19.08
N GLY A 432 25.07 -33.87 -18.67
CA GLY A 432 24.33 -33.75 -17.43
C GLY A 432 25.16 -34.17 -16.21
N ALA A 433 24.69 -33.81 -15.02
CA ALA A 433 24.99 -34.54 -13.79
C ALA A 433 23.86 -34.30 -12.78
N ALA A 434 23.23 -35.41 -12.40
CA ALA A 434 22.29 -35.52 -11.30
C ALA A 434 23.01 -35.30 -9.96
N ILE A 435 22.37 -34.61 -9.02
CA ILE A 435 22.83 -34.54 -7.63
C ILE A 435 21.96 -35.49 -6.80
N GLU A 436 22.56 -36.60 -6.41
CA GLU A 436 22.05 -37.56 -5.45
C GLU A 436 21.94 -36.95 -4.05
N ARG A 437 20.87 -37.32 -3.36
CA ARG A 437 20.66 -37.10 -1.93
C ARG A 437 21.49 -38.13 -1.15
N ARG A 438 22.39 -37.66 -0.28
CA ARG A 438 22.90 -38.47 0.84
C ARG A 438 22.49 -37.85 2.16
N GLY A 439 21.69 -38.62 2.91
CA GLY A 439 21.50 -38.40 4.33
C GLY A 439 22.67 -38.97 5.13
N SER A 440 22.98 -38.33 6.25
CA SER A 440 23.84 -38.90 7.28
C SER A 440 23.18 -38.70 8.65
N ARG A 441 22.70 -39.81 9.20
CA ARG A 441 22.56 -40.02 10.65
C ARG A 441 23.96 -40.22 11.22
N THR A 442 24.23 -39.65 12.39
CA THR A 442 25.04 -40.29 13.43
C THR A 442 24.66 -39.74 14.80
N ARG A 443 24.52 -40.67 15.75
CA ARG A 443 24.34 -40.45 17.19
C ARG A 443 25.72 -40.31 17.85
N GLY A 444 25.74 -39.60 18.98
CA GLY A 444 26.35 -40.03 20.24
C GLY A 444 27.87 -39.92 20.39
N VAL A 445 28.30 -38.99 21.23
CA VAL A 445 28.92 -39.29 22.54
C VAL A 445 28.22 -38.43 23.58
#